data_AF-A0A3N5W581-F1
#
_entry.id   AF-A0A3N5W581-F1
#
_cell.length_a   1.000
_cell.length_b   1.000
_cell.length_c   1.000
_cell.angle_alpha   90.00
_cell.angle_beta   90.00
_cell.angle_gamma   90.00
#
_symmetry.space_group_name_H-M   'P 1'
#
loop_
_entity.id
_entity.type
_entity.pdbx_description
1 polymer ?
#
loop_
_entity_poly.entity_id
_entity_poly.type
_entity_poly.pdbx_seq_one_letter_code
_entity_poly.pdbx_strand_id
1 'polypeptide(L)'
;MTKKEFHLIRQKFQKTQKEMGQLLGISARAVQSFEQGWRRIPTAEERQAFFLYSLKIKSTRKVKNCWNYPMCSPQKRKRCPAWELRSGHLCWFITGTVCQGIPVESWEQKMEMCRGCRVFRGIFPLNDSRELA
;
A
#
# COMPACT_ATOMS: atom_id res chain seq x y z
N MET A 1 0.73 -2.29 -8.99
CA MET A 1 0.76 -3.59 -8.28
C MET A 1 0.95 -4.73 -9.28
N THR A 2 1.71 -5.77 -8.94
CA THR A 2 1.84 -6.97 -9.79
C THR A 2 0.74 -7.99 -9.50
N LYS A 3 0.49 -8.92 -10.45
CA LYS A 3 -0.47 -10.02 -10.24
C LYS A 3 -0.13 -10.90 -9.02
N LYS A 4 1.17 -11.09 -8.75
CA LYS A 4 1.66 -11.86 -7.59
C LYS A 4 1.35 -11.14 -6.27
N GLU A 5 1.56 -9.83 -6.22
CA GLU A 5 1.22 -9.02 -5.04
C GLU A 5 -0.28 -9.02 -4.75
N PHE A 6 -1.10 -8.86 -5.78
CA PHE A 6 -2.56 -8.87 -5.65
C PHE A 6 -3.04 -10.23 -5.14
N HIS A 7 -2.50 -11.32 -5.70
CA HIS A 7 -2.78 -12.68 -5.25
C HIS A 7 -2.39 -12.91 -3.79
N LEU A 8 -1.18 -12.50 -3.40
CA LEU A 8 -0.69 -12.60 -2.03
C LEU A 8 -1.59 -11.86 -1.05
N ILE A 9 -2.00 -10.63 -1.37
CA ILE A 9 -2.93 -9.86 -0.54
C ILE A 9 -4.22 -10.65 -0.32
N ARG A 10 -4.81 -11.19 -1.37
CA ARG A 10 -6.03 -12.02 -1.26
C ARG A 10 -5.80 -13.26 -0.38
N GLN A 11 -4.68 -13.96 -0.54
CA GLN A 11 -4.33 -15.12 0.29
C GLN A 11 -4.19 -14.74 1.77
N LYS A 12 -3.56 -13.60 2.08
CA LYS A 12 -3.45 -13.10 3.45
C LYS A 12 -4.81 -12.69 4.03
N PHE A 13 -5.77 -12.31 3.20
CA PHE A 13 -7.17 -12.15 3.61
C PHE A 13 -7.92 -13.47 3.79
N GLN A 14 -7.35 -14.60 3.36
CA GLN A 14 -7.99 -15.92 3.33
C GLN A 14 -9.34 -15.90 2.59
N LYS A 15 -9.40 -15.13 1.50
CA LYS A 15 -10.62 -14.93 0.71
C LYS A 15 -10.56 -15.67 -0.62
N THR A 16 -11.70 -16.20 -1.03
CA THR A 16 -11.93 -16.62 -2.42
C THR A 16 -11.90 -15.42 -3.38
N GLN A 17 -11.81 -15.67 -4.69
CA GLN A 17 -11.90 -14.59 -5.68
C GLN A 17 -13.25 -13.85 -5.62
N LYS A 18 -14.33 -14.56 -5.30
CA LYS A 18 -15.67 -13.97 -5.14
C LYS A 18 -15.72 -13.00 -3.96
N GLU A 19 -15.25 -13.43 -2.79
CA GLU A 19 -15.25 -12.59 -1.58
C GLU A 19 -14.28 -11.42 -1.69
N MET A 20 -13.14 -11.61 -2.38
CA MET A 20 -12.23 -10.51 -2.67
C MET A 20 -12.88 -9.49 -3.60
N GLY A 21 -13.65 -9.96 -4.60
CA GLY A 21 -14.44 -9.09 -5.47
C GLY A 21 -15.45 -8.27 -4.67
N GLN A 22 -16.22 -8.93 -3.79
CA GLN A 22 -17.17 -8.25 -2.91
C GLN A 22 -16.49 -7.22 -2.00
N LEU A 23 -15.34 -7.57 -1.42
CA LEU A 23 -14.57 -6.68 -0.54
C LEU A 23 -14.06 -5.43 -1.28
N LEU A 24 -13.67 -5.59 -2.55
CA LEU A 24 -13.19 -4.49 -3.39
C LEU A 24 -14.31 -3.79 -4.18
N GLY A 25 -15.55 -4.27 -4.13
CA GLY A 25 -16.66 -3.73 -4.93
C GLY A 25 -16.53 -4.00 -6.44
N ILE A 26 -15.89 -5.10 -6.83
CA ILE A 26 -15.68 -5.51 -8.24
C ILE A 26 -16.15 -6.96 -8.47
N SER A 27 -16.29 -7.36 -9.74
CA SER A 27 -16.71 -8.73 -10.06
C SER A 27 -15.63 -9.78 -9.76
N ALA A 28 -16.03 -11.01 -9.49
CA ALA A 28 -15.10 -12.13 -9.33
C ALA A 28 -14.25 -12.36 -10.60
N ARG A 29 -14.83 -12.12 -11.79
CA ARG A 29 -14.12 -12.17 -13.08
C ARG A 29 -13.03 -11.09 -13.17
N ALA A 30 -13.30 -9.90 -12.63
CA ALA A 30 -12.33 -8.82 -12.55
C ALA A 30 -11.11 -9.22 -11.69
N VAL A 31 -11.34 -9.87 -10.55
CA VAL A 31 -10.30 -10.43 -9.67
C VAL A 31 -9.51 -11.52 -10.40
N GLN A 32 -10.19 -12.47 -11.04
CA GLN A 32 -9.55 -13.53 -11.82
C GLN A 32 -8.64 -12.96 -12.93
N SER A 33 -9.16 -11.98 -13.69
CA SER A 33 -8.42 -11.32 -14.77
C SER A 33 -7.14 -10.65 -14.28
N PHE A 34 -7.14 -10.06 -13.08
CA PHE A 34 -5.94 -9.53 -12.43
C PHE A 34 -4.93 -10.61 -12.08
N GLU A 35 -5.37 -11.70 -11.44
CA GLU A 35 -4.48 -12.77 -10.99
C GLU A 35 -3.86 -13.55 -12.15
N GLN A 36 -4.61 -13.74 -13.24
CA GLN A 36 -4.10 -14.35 -14.48
C GLN A 36 -3.15 -13.40 -15.24
N GLY A 37 -3.27 -12.09 -15.00
CA GLY A 37 -2.52 -11.06 -15.72
C GLY A 37 -3.10 -10.74 -17.09
N TRP A 38 -4.37 -11.05 -17.33
CA TRP A 38 -5.09 -10.67 -18.55
C TRP A 38 -5.35 -9.16 -18.60
N ARG A 39 -5.50 -8.52 -17.43
CA ARG A 39 -5.59 -7.07 -17.32
C ARG A 39 -4.67 -6.55 -16.21
N ARG A 40 -4.14 -5.34 -16.39
CA ARG A 40 -3.44 -4.63 -15.31
C ARG A 40 -4.42 -4.25 -14.20
N ILE A 41 -3.96 -4.25 -12.95
CA ILE A 41 -4.73 -3.74 -11.81
C ILE A 41 -4.77 -2.21 -11.91
N PRO A 42 -5.94 -1.56 -12.03
CA PRO A 42 -6.03 -0.12 -12.05
C PRO A 42 -5.69 0.47 -10.68
N THR A 43 -5.31 1.75 -10.69
CA THR A 43 -4.84 2.47 -9.50
C THR A 43 -5.87 2.50 -8.37
N ALA A 44 -7.17 2.54 -8.67
CA ALA A 44 -8.22 2.55 -7.67
C ALA A 44 -8.25 1.23 -6.87
N GLU A 45 -8.25 0.09 -7.55
CA GLU A 45 -8.23 -1.23 -6.93
C GLU A 45 -6.90 -1.51 -6.22
N GLU A 46 -5.77 -1.06 -6.78
CA GLU A 46 -4.47 -1.13 -6.10
C GLU A 46 -4.49 -0.35 -4.77
N ARG A 47 -4.97 0.90 -4.80
CA ARG A 47 -5.10 1.76 -3.61
C ARG A 47 -5.98 1.11 -2.55
N GLN A 48 -7.14 0.61 -2.95
CA GLN A 48 -8.10 -0.02 -2.05
C GLN A 48 -7.55 -1.32 -1.46
N ALA A 49 -6.92 -2.17 -2.27
CA ALA A 49 -6.32 -3.42 -1.80
C ALA A 49 -5.21 -3.17 -0.77
N PHE A 50 -4.29 -2.23 -1.02
CA PHE A 50 -3.28 -1.87 -0.04
C PHE A 50 -3.87 -1.26 1.22
N PHE A 51 -4.89 -0.40 1.09
CA PHE A 51 -5.53 0.25 2.23
C PHE A 51 -6.16 -0.78 3.16
N LEU A 52 -7.01 -1.66 2.63
CA LEU A 52 -7.62 -2.72 3.40
C LEU A 52 -6.56 -3.63 4.05
N TYR A 53 -5.52 -3.99 3.30
CA TYR A 53 -4.44 -4.81 3.86
C TYR A 53 -3.72 -4.10 5.01
N SER A 54 -3.48 -2.79 4.90
CA SER A 54 -2.88 -2.00 5.97
C SER A 54 -3.73 -1.97 7.24
N LEU A 55 -5.07 -1.99 7.11
CA LEU A 55 -5.99 -2.06 8.24
C LEU A 55 -5.92 -3.45 8.91
N LYS A 56 -5.93 -4.53 8.12
CA LYS A 56 -5.71 -5.89 8.63
C LYS A 56 -4.40 -5.97 9.41
N ILE A 57 -3.32 -5.42 8.87
CA ILE A 57 -2.02 -5.41 9.51
C ILE A 57 -2.02 -4.57 10.80
N LYS A 58 -2.63 -3.38 10.80
CA LYS A 58 -2.71 -2.52 11.99
C LYS A 58 -3.42 -3.21 13.16
N SER A 59 -4.36 -4.12 12.89
CA SER A 59 -5.03 -4.92 13.94
C SER A 59 -4.10 -5.93 14.63
N THR A 60 -3.00 -6.32 13.98
CA THR A 60 -2.09 -7.36 14.48
C THR A 60 -0.73 -6.81 14.94
N ARG A 61 -0.32 -5.64 14.45
CA ARG A 61 0.96 -5.01 14.83
C ARG A 61 0.90 -3.49 14.83
N LYS A 62 1.69 -2.88 15.72
CA LYS A 62 1.84 -1.42 15.80
C LYS A 62 2.68 -0.91 14.63
N VAL A 63 2.04 -0.22 13.69
CA VAL A 63 2.73 0.47 12.59
C VAL A 63 3.22 1.83 13.07
N LYS A 64 4.52 2.08 12.98
CA LYS A 64 5.12 3.38 13.34
C LYS A 64 4.79 4.43 12.27
N ASN A 65 4.57 5.67 12.70
CA ASN A 65 4.43 6.80 11.79
C ASN A 65 5.75 7.05 11.03
N CYS A 66 5.65 7.52 9.78
CA CYS A 66 6.83 7.80 8.94
C CYS A 66 7.83 8.76 9.58
N TRP A 67 7.36 9.73 10.34
CA TRP A 67 8.20 10.70 11.03
C TRP A 67 8.90 10.16 12.28
N ASN A 68 8.64 8.92 12.69
CA ASN A 68 9.44 8.28 13.74
C ASN A 68 10.77 7.75 13.17
N TYR A 69 10.94 7.75 11.85
CA TYR A 69 12.21 7.42 11.21
C TYR A 69 13.08 8.68 11.04
N PRO A 70 14.42 8.55 11.16
CA PRO A 70 15.34 9.69 11.18
C PRO A 70 15.33 10.55 9.90
N MET A 71 14.74 10.06 8.80
CA MET A 71 14.72 10.76 7.51
C MET A 71 13.70 11.91 7.42
N CYS A 72 12.90 12.18 8.46
CA CYS A 72 11.85 13.20 8.41
C CYS A 72 12.17 14.39 9.33
N SER A 73 12.83 15.44 8.81
CA SER A 73 13.14 16.65 9.61
C SER A 73 11.87 17.44 10.01
N PRO A 74 11.90 18.24 11.09
CA PRO A 74 10.75 19.05 11.52
C PRO A 74 10.24 20.00 10.42
N GLN A 75 11.14 20.63 9.65
CA GLN A 75 10.74 21.53 8.56
C GLN A 75 10.03 20.79 7.41
N LYS A 76 10.43 19.54 7.12
CA LYS A 76 9.75 18.69 6.13
C LYS A 76 8.36 18.25 6.62
N ARG A 77 8.22 17.91 7.91
CA ARG A 77 6.93 17.50 8.51
C ARG A 77 5.87 18.58 8.40
N LYS A 78 6.20 19.84 8.73
CA LYS A 78 5.23 20.95 8.71
C LYS A 78 4.56 21.17 7.34
N ARG A 79 5.22 20.78 6.25
CA ARG A 79 4.71 20.90 4.88
C ARG A 79 4.15 19.59 4.31
N CYS A 80 4.08 18.54 5.11
CA CYS A 80 3.70 17.22 4.63
C CYS A 80 2.22 16.94 4.95
N PRO A 81 1.37 16.60 3.96
CA PRO A 81 -0.04 16.28 4.22
C PRO A 81 -0.22 15.07 5.16
N ALA A 82 0.71 14.10 5.15
CA ALA A 82 0.66 13.00 6.12
C ALA A 82 0.81 13.47 7.58
N TRP A 83 1.56 14.55 7.84
CA TRP A 83 1.70 15.15 9.17
C TRP A 83 0.46 15.95 9.54
N GLU A 84 -0.02 16.80 8.62
CA GLU A 84 -1.25 17.58 8.77
C GLU A 84 -2.44 16.69 9.13
N LEU A 85 -2.64 15.60 8.38
CA LEU A 85 -3.70 14.62 8.58
C LEU A 85 -3.42 13.64 9.73
N ARG A 86 -2.34 13.82 10.49
CA ARG A 86 -1.89 12.92 11.59
C ARG A 86 -1.84 11.44 11.19
N SER A 87 -1.55 11.18 9.91
CA SER A 87 -1.71 9.88 9.26
C SER A 87 -0.38 9.29 8.80
N GLY A 88 0.66 9.40 9.63
CA GLY A 88 2.02 9.00 9.27
C GLY A 88 2.19 7.51 8.93
N HIS A 89 1.38 6.65 9.53
CA HIS A 89 1.31 5.21 9.23
C HIS A 89 0.64 4.91 7.88
N LEU A 90 -0.11 5.87 7.32
CA LEU A 90 -0.73 5.83 6.00
C LEU A 90 -0.03 6.78 5.01
N CYS A 91 1.17 7.26 5.32
CA CYS A 91 1.86 8.20 4.43
C CYS A 91 1.99 7.66 3.01
N TRP A 92 2.10 6.35 2.81
CA TRP A 92 2.19 5.69 1.51
C TRP A 92 0.91 5.83 0.66
N PHE A 93 -0.26 5.98 1.31
CA PHE A 93 -1.56 6.15 0.64
C PHE A 93 -1.81 7.60 0.18
N ILE A 94 -1.18 8.56 0.87
CA ILE A 94 -1.37 9.99 0.65
C ILE A 94 -0.41 10.47 -0.45
N THR A 95 -0.97 11.00 -1.55
CA THR A 95 -0.20 11.70 -2.60
C THR A 95 0.10 13.14 -2.15
N GLY A 96 1.10 13.81 -2.72
CA GLY A 96 1.54 15.15 -2.32
C GLY A 96 2.45 15.18 -1.07
N THR A 97 2.83 14.02 -0.53
CA THR A 97 3.78 13.98 0.59
C THR A 97 5.16 14.44 0.17
N VAL A 98 5.86 15.13 1.09
CA VAL A 98 7.20 15.67 0.87
C VAL A 98 8.27 14.67 1.37
N CYS A 99 8.22 13.44 0.85
CA CYS A 99 9.19 12.42 1.23
C CYS A 99 10.57 12.78 0.66
N GLN A 100 11.64 12.60 1.44
CA GLN A 100 13.01 13.03 1.10
C GLN A 100 13.17 14.54 0.80
N GLY A 101 12.11 15.36 0.81
CA GLY A 101 12.14 16.77 0.42
C GLY A 101 11.46 17.04 -0.93
N ILE A 102 10.99 16.01 -1.63
CA ILE A 102 10.40 16.10 -2.95
C ILE A 102 8.89 15.84 -2.84
N PRO A 103 8.03 16.76 -3.31
CA PRO A 103 6.60 16.48 -3.46
C PRO A 103 6.40 15.33 -4.45
N VAL A 104 5.58 14.35 -4.07
CA VAL A 104 5.25 13.23 -4.95
C VAL A 104 3.87 13.42 -5.53
N GLU A 105 3.78 13.61 -6.84
CA GLU A 105 2.57 14.13 -7.49
C GLU A 105 1.66 13.02 -8.05
N SER A 106 2.25 11.89 -8.45
CA SER A 106 1.51 10.74 -9.01
C SER A 106 1.54 9.52 -8.09
N TRP A 107 0.58 8.61 -8.32
CA TRP A 107 0.55 7.33 -7.61
C TRP A 107 1.74 6.45 -7.99
N GLU A 108 2.14 6.49 -9.24
CA GLU A 108 3.21 5.68 -9.83
C GLU A 108 4.54 6.02 -9.16
N GLN A 109 4.91 7.30 -9.15
CA GLN A 109 6.09 7.81 -8.44
C GLN A 109 6.02 7.50 -6.94
N LYS A 110 4.83 7.60 -6.36
CA LYS A 110 4.59 7.28 -4.94
C LYS A 110 4.91 5.84 -4.64
N MET A 111 4.40 4.91 -5.42
CA MET A 111 4.65 3.48 -5.21
C MET A 111 6.10 3.11 -5.48
N GLU A 112 6.73 3.68 -6.51
CA GLU A 112 8.16 3.49 -6.80
C GLU A 112 9.03 3.84 -5.59
N MET A 113 8.86 5.04 -5.04
CA MET A 113 9.56 5.47 -3.85
C MET A 113 9.17 4.67 -2.60
N CYS A 114 7.88 4.38 -2.40
CA CYS A 114 7.41 3.68 -1.20
C CYS A 114 7.92 2.24 -1.13
N ARG A 115 8.13 1.55 -2.24
CA ARG A 115 8.69 0.19 -2.25
C ARG A 115 10.09 0.08 -1.61
N GLY A 116 10.85 1.17 -1.60
CA GLY A 116 12.11 1.30 -0.87
C GLY A 116 11.99 1.73 0.60
N CYS A 117 10.80 2.22 1.02
CA CYS A 117 10.60 2.87 2.31
C CYS A 117 10.35 1.88 3.45
N ARG A 118 10.98 2.12 4.60
CA ARG A 118 10.83 1.31 5.83
C ARG A 118 9.39 1.27 6.34
N VAL A 119 8.63 2.35 6.18
CA VAL A 119 7.21 2.38 6.59
C VAL A 119 6.40 1.41 5.75
N PHE A 120 6.56 1.47 4.42
CA PHE A 120 5.84 0.62 3.50
C PHE A 120 6.24 -0.85 3.68
N ARG A 121 7.54 -1.16 3.68
CA ARG A 121 8.03 -2.54 3.89
C ARG A 121 7.60 -3.11 5.24
N GLY A 122 7.53 -2.27 6.28
CA GLY A 122 7.03 -2.66 7.59
C GLY A 122 5.53 -3.01 7.61
N ILE A 123 4.76 -2.64 6.58
CA ILE A 123 3.35 -2.99 6.42
C ILE A 123 3.18 -4.10 5.38
N PHE A 124 3.95 -4.05 4.29
CA PHE A 124 3.79 -4.81 3.07
C PHE A 124 5.07 -5.62 2.78
N PRO A 125 5.22 -6.83 3.34
CA PRO A 125 6.35 -7.72 3.06
C PRO A 125 6.18 -8.42 1.69
N LEU A 126 6.01 -7.63 0.62
CA LEU A 126 5.59 -8.13 -0.69
C LEU A 126 6.73 -8.67 -1.56
N ASN A 127 7.97 -8.52 -1.10
CA ASN A 127 9.19 -8.92 -1.81
C ASN A 127 10.05 -9.91 -1.00
N ASP A 128 9.55 -10.44 0.11
CA ASP A 128 10.30 -11.46 0.85
C ASP A 128 10.09 -12.81 0.15
N SER A 129 11.15 -13.35 -0.48
CA SER A 129 11.14 -14.65 -1.16
C SER A 129 10.76 -15.81 -0.25
N ARG A 130 10.68 -15.59 1.06
CA ARG A 130 10.15 -16.54 2.06
C ARG A 130 8.63 -16.54 2.18
N GLU A 131 7.94 -15.50 1.71
CA GLU A 131 6.46 -15.39 1.73
C GLU A 131 5.83 -15.74 0.36
N LEU A 132 6.65 -15.97 -0.67
CA LEU A 132 6.23 -16.35 -2.02
C LEU A 132 6.44 -17.84 -2.32
N ALA A 133 6.83 -18.64 -1.32
CA ALA A 133 7.01 -20.08 -1.37
C ALA A 133 5.85 -20.81 -0.68
#